data_AF-A0A8T4T402-F1
#
_entry.id   AF-A0A8T4T402-F1
#
_cell.length_a   1.000
_cell.length_b   1.000
_cell.length_c   1.000
_cell.angle_alpha   90.00
_cell.angle_beta   90.00
_cell.angle_gamma   90.00
#
_symmetry.space_group_name_H-M   'P 1'
#
loop_
_entity.id
_entity.type
_entity.pdbx_description
1 polymer ?
#
loop_
_entity_poly.entity_id
_entity_poly.type
_entity_poly.pdbx_seq_one_letter_code
_entity_poly.pdbx_strand_id
1 'polypeptide(L)'
;MVSNHLPVKKFRSGAIEGVIWANKRKQEDGTEIEFKTVTLRRAWKDKGQDVWREEKLNLRRSDLPKIHLIVQKLQEDLFLNMQSKGDDANE
;
A
#
# COMPACT_ATOMS: atom_id res chain seq x y z
N MET A 1 -9.99 -14.86 -23.38
CA MET A 1 -10.24 -13.43 -23.07
C MET A 1 -9.49 -13.09 -21.81
N VAL A 2 -8.54 -12.16 -21.87
CA VAL A 2 -7.82 -11.68 -20.67
C VAL A 2 -8.80 -10.75 -19.96
N SER A 3 -9.30 -11.16 -18.79
CA SER A 3 -10.13 -10.29 -17.95
C SER A 3 -9.28 -9.08 -17.59
N ASN A 4 -9.54 -7.93 -18.21
CA ASN A 4 -8.75 -6.72 -18.01
C ASN A 4 -9.26 -6.08 -16.70
N HIS A 5 -8.58 -6.34 -15.60
CA HIS A 5 -8.94 -5.76 -14.30
C HIS A 5 -8.61 -4.27 -14.37
N LEU A 6 -9.63 -3.43 -14.52
CA LEU A 6 -9.41 -1.99 -14.65
C LEU A 6 -9.18 -1.36 -13.28
N PRO A 7 -8.20 -0.45 -13.15
CA PRO A 7 -8.03 0.34 -11.95
C PRO A 7 -9.25 1.25 -11.79
N VAL A 8 -9.94 1.14 -10.67
CA VAL A 8 -11.11 1.96 -10.33
C VAL A 8 -10.67 3.36 -9.94
N LYS A 9 -9.64 3.44 -9.10
CA LYS A 9 -9.13 4.72 -8.59
C LYS A 9 -7.67 4.59 -8.17
N LYS A 10 -6.93 5.69 -8.30
CA LYS A 10 -5.52 5.79 -7.96
C LYS A 10 -5.25 7.03 -7.11
N PHE A 11 -4.40 6.86 -6.12
CA PHE A 11 -3.91 7.89 -5.21
C PHE A 11 -2.39 7.87 -5.21
N ARG A 12 -1.74 9.02 -5.16
CA ARG A 12 -0.28 9.12 -5.19
C ARG A 12 0.21 10.21 -4.26
N SER A 13 1.28 9.91 -3.51
CA SER A 13 2.05 10.87 -2.74
C SER A 13 3.53 10.57 -2.96
N GLY A 14 4.18 11.39 -3.78
CA GLY A 14 5.57 11.18 -4.21
C GLY A 14 5.80 9.81 -4.85
N ALA A 15 6.71 9.05 -4.24
CA ALA A 15 7.10 7.71 -4.67
C ALA A 15 6.10 6.59 -4.28
N ILE A 16 5.11 6.89 -3.43
CA ILE A 16 4.11 5.94 -2.93
C ILE A 16 2.80 6.12 -3.68
N GLU A 17 2.18 4.99 -4.03
CA GLU A 17 0.96 4.94 -4.83
C GLU A 17 0.00 3.87 -4.29
N GLY A 18 -1.28 4.21 -4.19
CA GLY A 18 -2.37 3.27 -3.85
C GLY A 18 -3.36 3.16 -5.01
N VAL A 19 -3.72 1.94 -5.40
CA VAL A 19 -4.68 1.67 -6.49
C VAL A 19 -5.78 0.75 -6.00
N ILE A 20 -7.03 1.09 -6.28
CA ILE A 20 -8.20 0.23 -6.05
C ILE A 20 -8.52 -0.48 -7.36
N TRP A 21 -8.69 -1.79 -7.31
CA TRP A 21 -9.06 -2.62 -8.46
C TRP A 21 -10.47 -3.20 -8.28
N ALA A 22 -11.21 -3.31 -9.37
CA ALA A 22 -12.44 -4.09 -9.44
C ALA A 22 -12.12 -5.41 -10.15
N ASN A 23 -12.34 -6.52 -9.46
CA ASN A 23 -12.08 -7.85 -9.96
C ASN A 23 -13.41 -8.62 -10.02
N LYS A 24 -13.49 -9.55 -10.98
CA LYS A 24 -14.58 -10.50 -11.06
C LYS A 24 -14.03 -11.92 -10.95
N ARG A 25 -14.73 -12.79 -10.23
CA ARG A 25 -14.40 -14.22 -10.14
C ARG A 25 -15.66 -15.02 -10.42
N LYS A 26 -15.57 -15.93 -11.38
CA LYS A 26 -16.59 -16.96 -11.60
C LYS A 26 -16.41 -18.07 -10.55
N GLN A 27 -17.51 -18.46 -9.93
CA GLN A 27 -17.60 -19.63 -9.07
C GLN A 27 -17.92 -20.89 -9.89
N GLU A 28 -17.78 -22.05 -9.25
CA GLU A 28 -18.02 -23.37 -9.87
C GLU A 28 -19.50 -23.56 -10.27
N ASP A 29 -20.43 -22.88 -9.59
CA ASP A 29 -21.86 -22.85 -9.89
C ASP A 29 -22.24 -21.93 -11.06
N GLY A 30 -21.26 -21.26 -11.68
CA GLY A 30 -21.46 -20.29 -12.75
C GLY A 30 -21.78 -18.86 -12.28
N THR A 31 -21.93 -18.64 -10.97
CA THR A 31 -22.18 -17.31 -10.39
C THR A 31 -20.93 -16.43 -10.48
N GLU A 32 -21.07 -15.18 -10.92
CA GLU A 32 -19.97 -14.21 -10.96
C GLU A 32 -20.01 -13.32 -9.70
N ILE A 33 -18.94 -13.34 -8.91
CA ILE A 33 -18.74 -12.45 -7.76
C ILE A 33 -17.81 -11.30 -8.15
N GLU A 34 -18.24 -10.07 -7.88
CA GLU A 34 -17.40 -8.89 -7.94
C GLU A 34 -16.78 -8.58 -6.58
N PHE A 35 -15.48 -8.31 -6.54
CA PHE A 35 -14.78 -7.91 -5.33
C PHE A 35 -13.69 -6.87 -5.61
N LYS A 36 -13.36 -6.08 -4.59
CA LYS A 36 -12.33 -5.05 -4.69
C LYS A 36 -11.06 -5.47 -3.98
N THR A 37 -9.92 -5.19 -4.61
CA THR A 37 -8.59 -5.31 -3.99
C THR A 37 -7.88 -3.97 -4.03
N VAL A 38 -6.83 -3.85 -3.23
CA VAL A 38 -5.99 -2.66 -3.19
C VAL A 38 -4.55 -3.07 -3.47
N THR A 39 -3.82 -2.26 -4.24
CA THR A 39 -2.38 -2.37 -4.37
C THR A 39 -1.73 -1.14 -3.79
N LEU A 40 -0.77 -1.32 -2.88
CA LEU A 40 0.16 -0.29 -2.45
C LEU A 40 1.48 -0.50 -3.17
N ARG A 41 2.04 0.54 -3.79
CA ARG A 41 3.28 0.48 -4.57
C ARG A 41 4.24 1.56 -4.13
N ARG A 42 5.54 1.25 -4.13
CA ARG A 42 6.63 2.21 -4.06
C ARG A 42 7.48 2.07 -5.32
N ALA A 43 7.84 3.18 -5.96
CA ALA A 43 8.74 3.19 -7.10
C ALA A 43 9.95 4.09 -6.85
N TRP A 44 11.14 3.66 -7.25
CA TRP A 44 12.37 4.43 -7.14
C TRP A 44 13.32 4.11 -8.28
N LYS A 45 14.24 5.04 -8.55
CA LYS A 45 15.34 4.81 -9.50
C LYS A 45 16.55 4.33 -8.71
N ASP A 46 17.19 3.27 -9.18
CA ASP A 46 18.38 2.74 -8.53
C ASP A 46 19.54 3.74 -8.66
N LYS A 47 20.30 3.94 -7.59
CA LYS A 47 21.38 4.94 -7.61
C LYS A 47 22.56 4.38 -8.40
N GLY A 48 22.95 5.07 -9.47
CA GLY A 48 24.06 4.66 -10.33
C GLY A 48 23.69 3.70 -11.46
N GLN A 49 22.41 3.32 -11.59
CA GLN A 49 21.90 2.57 -12.74
C GLN A 49 20.68 3.31 -13.30
N ASP A 50 20.51 3.35 -14.63
CA ASP A 50 19.31 3.95 -15.26
C ASP A 50 18.10 3.00 -15.21
N VAL A 51 17.90 2.36 -14.05
CA VAL A 51 16.91 1.29 -13.87
C VAL A 51 15.88 1.73 -12.83
N TRP A 52 14.60 1.69 -13.23
CA TRP A 52 13.48 1.89 -12.33
C TRP A 52 13.13 0.59 -11.62
N ARG A 53 12.96 0.67 -10.30
CA ARG A 53 12.52 -0.42 -9.44
C ARG A 53 11.17 -0.09 -8.85
N GLU A 54 10.39 -1.14 -8.60
CA GLU A 54 9.12 -1.03 -7.90
C GLU A 54 8.91 -2.19 -6.95
N GLU A 55 8.26 -1.91 -5.84
CA GLU A 55 7.69 -2.90 -4.94
C GLU A 55 6.18 -2.69 -4.90
N LYS A 56 5.44 -3.79 -4.87
CA LYS A 56 3.97 -3.77 -4.81
C LYS A 56 3.47 -4.77 -3.79
N LEU A 57 2.50 -4.35 -3.00
CA LEU A 57 1.79 -5.17 -2.03
C LEU A 57 0.30 -5.18 -2.39
N ASN A 58 -0.22 -6.37 -2.68
CA ASN A 58 -1.64 -6.58 -2.99
C ASN A 58 -2.38 -6.98 -1.72
N LEU A 59 -3.50 -6.31 -1.46
CA LEU A 59 -4.21 -6.34 -0.19
C LEU A 59 -5.71 -6.51 -0.42
N ARG A 60 -6.38 -7.11 0.55
CA ARG A 60 -7.84 -7.13 0.61
C ARG A 60 -8.32 -5.84 1.27
N ARG A 61 -9.58 -5.48 1.02
CA ARG A 61 -10.22 -4.34 1.69
C ARG A 61 -10.14 -4.42 3.21
N SER A 62 -10.21 -5.64 3.76
CA SER A 62 -10.12 -5.91 5.21
C SER A 62 -8.77 -5.58 5.83
N ASP A 63 -7.71 -5.47 5.02
CA ASP A 63 -6.35 -5.24 5.53
C ASP A 63 -6.07 -3.74 5.73
N LEU A 64 -6.83 -2.87 5.06
CA LEU A 64 -6.68 -1.41 5.15
C LEU A 64 -6.74 -0.86 6.59
N PRO A 65 -7.76 -1.18 7.42
CA PRO A 65 -7.79 -0.64 8.80
C PRO A 65 -6.62 -1.15 9.65
N LYS A 66 -6.15 -2.38 9.42
CA LYS A 66 -4.99 -2.96 10.13
C LYS A 66 -3.71 -2.22 9.77
N ILE A 67 -3.50 -1.99 8.47
CA ILE A 67 -2.34 -1.24 7.96
C ILE A 67 -2.36 0.19 8.44
N HIS A 68 -3.54 0.84 8.42
CA HIS A 68 -3.69 2.21 8.92
C HIS A 68 -3.23 2.33 10.38
N LEU A 69 -3.70 1.43 11.24
CA LEU A 69 -3.29 1.41 12.65
C LEU A 69 -1.78 1.21 12.82
N ILE A 70 -1.19 0.24 12.10
CA ILE A 70 0.25 -0.01 12.16
C ILE A 70 1.04 1.23 11.69
N VAL A 71 0.64 1.84 10.57
CA VAL A 71 1.31 3.05 10.05
C VAL A 71 1.21 4.21 11.04
N GLN A 72 0.06 4.40 11.70
CA GLN A 72 -0.09 5.40 12.75
C GLN A 72 0.87 5.13 13.93
N LYS A 73 0.96 3.88 14.41
CA LYS A 73 1.90 3.52 15.48
C LYS A 73 3.37 3.70 15.10
N LEU A 74 3.74 3.38 13.86
CA LEU A 74 5.07 3.65 13.34
C LEU A 74 5.36 5.16 13.30
N GLN A 75 4.37 5.99 12.94
CA GLN A 75 4.54 7.44 12.94
C GLN A 75 4.69 8.00 14.36
N GLU A 76 3.87 7.55 15.31
CA GLU A 76 4.01 7.92 16.72
C GLU A 76 5.42 7.62 17.22
N ASP A 77 5.94 6.42 16.96
CA ASP A 77 7.26 6.02 17.46
C ASP A 77 8.41 6.78 16.79
N LEU A 78 8.37 6.92 15.46
CA LEU A 78 9.47 7.54 14.70
C LEU A 78 9.51 9.07 14.79
N PHE A 79 8.37 9.74 14.99
CA PHE A 79 8.30 11.20 14.92
C PHE A 79 7.96 11.86 16.25
N LEU A 80 7.19 11.21 17.12
CA LEU A 80 6.78 11.78 18.41
C LEU A 80 7.67 11.28 19.55
N ASN A 81 7.98 9.98 19.61
CA ASN A 81 8.81 9.40 20.68
C ASN A 81 10.32 9.61 20.47
N MET A 82 10.77 9.97 19.27
CA MET A 82 12.17 10.36 19.03
C MET A 82 12.54 11.68 19.72
N GLN A 83 11.56 12.59 19.90
CA GLN A 83 11.81 13.87 20.56
C GLN A 83 11.99 13.70 22.08
N SER A 84 11.28 12.75 22.72
CA SER A 84 11.41 12.53 24.16
C SER A 84 12.71 11.83 24.57
N LYS A 85 13.29 10.98 23.72
CA LYS A 85 14.56 10.29 24.03
C LYS A 85 15.82 11.13 23.83
N GLY A 86 15.73 12.29 23.18
CA GLY A 86 16.86 13.20 22.96
C GLY A 86 17.13 14.15 24.13
N ASP A 87 16.12 14.39 24.97
CA ASP A 87 16.20 15.38 26.06
C ASP A 87 16.62 14.75 27.41
N ASP A 88 16.49 13.42 27.59
CA ASP A 88 16.85 12.72 28.84
C ASP A 88 18.29 12.16 28.87
N ALA A 89 19.11 12.41 27.83
CA ALA A 89 20.50 11.94 27.75
C ALA A 89 21.54 12.95 28.28
N ASN A 90 21.08 14.02 28.93
CA ASN A 90 21.94 15.09 29.41
C ASN A 90 21.45 15.59 30.79
N GLU A 91 21.43 14.71 31.79
CA GLU A 91 21.41 15.07 33.21
C GLU A 91 22.34 14.14 34.01
#